data_AF-A0A7S0C5R7-F1
#
_entry.id   AF-A0A7S0C5R7-F1
#
_cell.length_a   1.000
_cell.length_b   1.000
_cell.length_c   1.000
_cell.angle_alpha   90.00
_cell.angle_beta   90.00
_cell.angle_gamma   90.00
#
_symmetry.space_group_name_H-M   'P 1'
#
loop_
_entity.id
_entity.type
_entity.pdbx_description
1 polymer ?
#
loop_
_entity_poly.entity_id
_entity_poly.type
_entity_poly.pdbx_seq_one_letter_code
_entity_poly.pdbx_strand_id
1 'polypeptide(L)'
;HTLVNKKFVATGENGQEEEFTVLFKGDNVFGTTVSKSFARSDLKNGSRSITTFKISVPSYRVVESSKHKKYAQFLVVFCEGSFKNTVGVWKRFSDFENLSREVANGNENCKNFATVLDDLNPLSIYDDQPPELLPNAATSWRLLKKRQRWYRCLEAGYLSLKVFLLERFLHDILFESSSPHILRDFVGVDA
;
A
#
# COMPACT_ATOMS: atom_id res chain seq x y z
N HIS A 1 18.67 15.30 2.20
CA HIS A 1 18.25 15.09 0.80
C HIS A 1 19.49 14.93 -0.07
N THR A 2 19.59 13.86 -0.88
CA THR A 2 20.82 13.55 -1.62
C THR A 2 20.58 13.57 -3.12
N LEU A 3 21.33 14.39 -3.84
CA LEU A 3 21.35 14.36 -5.31
C LEU A 3 22.02 13.07 -5.76
N VAL A 4 21.33 12.29 -6.59
CA VAL A 4 21.81 10.98 -7.04
C VAL A 4 21.63 10.94 -8.55
N ASN A 5 22.42 11.71 -9.31
CA ASN A 5 22.39 11.74 -10.78
C ASN A 5 22.95 10.43 -11.36
N LYS A 6 22.21 9.33 -11.15
CA LYS A 6 22.60 7.99 -11.57
C LYS A 6 21.49 7.40 -12.45
N LYS A 7 21.91 6.88 -13.60
CA LYS A 7 21.05 6.15 -14.53
C LYS A 7 20.81 4.73 -14.02
N PHE A 8 19.58 4.29 -14.14
CA PHE A 8 19.14 2.94 -13.82
C PHE A 8 18.28 2.41 -14.96
N VAL A 9 18.36 1.11 -15.18
CA VAL A 9 17.44 0.37 -16.03
C VAL A 9 16.61 -0.49 -15.08
N ALA A 10 15.28 -0.38 -15.14
CA ALA A 10 14.39 -1.33 -14.48
C ALA A 10 13.55 -2.05 -15.51
N THR A 11 13.35 -3.33 -15.28
CA THR A 11 12.38 -4.14 -16.02
C THR A 11 10.98 -3.75 -15.52
N GLY A 12 10.17 -3.17 -16.39
CA GLY A 12 8.76 -2.89 -16.10
C GLY A 12 7.92 -4.16 -16.02
N GLU A 13 6.68 -4.04 -15.55
CA GLU A 13 5.72 -5.15 -15.37
C GLU A 13 5.45 -5.94 -16.67
N ASN A 14 5.72 -5.35 -17.85
CA ASN A 14 5.56 -5.99 -19.17
C ASN A 14 6.87 -6.57 -19.74
N GLY A 15 7.92 -6.72 -18.93
CA GLY A 15 9.24 -7.21 -19.39
C GLY A 15 10.04 -6.21 -20.24
N GLN A 16 9.51 -5.00 -20.47
CA GLN A 16 10.23 -3.93 -21.17
C GLN A 16 11.18 -3.21 -20.21
N GLU A 17 12.44 -3.06 -20.63
CA GLU A 17 13.40 -2.23 -19.93
C GLU A 17 13.01 -0.75 -20.05
N GLU A 18 12.80 -0.09 -18.90
CA GLU A 18 12.62 1.35 -18.81
C GLU A 18 13.88 1.96 -18.19
N GLU A 19 14.59 2.77 -18.98
CA GLU A 19 15.71 3.57 -18.50
C GLU A 19 15.16 4.83 -17.82
N PHE A 20 15.59 5.07 -16.59
CA PHE A 20 15.31 6.30 -15.86
C PHE A 20 16.55 6.79 -15.12
N THR A 21 16.60 8.10 -14.91
CA THR A 21 17.64 8.74 -14.10
C THR A 21 17.03 9.10 -12.77
N VAL A 22 17.63 8.67 -11.67
CA VAL A 22 17.30 9.23 -10.36
C VAL A 22 17.87 10.64 -10.34
N LEU A 23 17.10 11.63 -9.91
CA LEU A 23 17.57 13.00 -9.77
C LEU A 23 17.95 13.28 -8.31
N PHE A 24 17.10 12.78 -7.40
CA PHE A 24 17.24 13.02 -5.98
C PHE A 24 16.54 11.92 -5.19
N LYS A 25 17.11 11.55 -4.03
CA LYS A 25 16.55 10.61 -3.06
C LYS A 25 16.47 11.23 -1.67
N GLY A 26 15.32 11.10 -1.02
CA GLY A 26 15.08 11.50 0.36
C GLY A 26 14.66 10.31 1.22
N ASP A 27 15.02 10.37 2.50
CA ASP A 27 14.58 9.40 3.49
C ASP A 27 13.28 9.88 4.14
N ASN A 28 12.46 8.93 4.57
CA ASN A 28 11.30 9.22 5.41
C ASN A 28 11.78 9.43 6.86
N VAL A 29 12.06 10.68 7.23
CA VAL A 29 12.56 11.04 8.56
C VAL A 29 11.55 10.77 9.69
N PHE A 30 10.27 10.66 9.35
CA PHE A 30 9.19 10.28 10.26
C PHE A 30 8.77 8.82 10.06
N GLY A 31 9.55 8.07 9.28
CA GLY A 31 9.25 6.70 8.91
C GLY A 31 9.31 5.77 10.11
N THR A 32 8.27 4.97 10.25
CA THR A 32 8.18 3.92 11.26
C THR A 32 7.81 2.61 10.57
N THR A 33 8.32 1.50 11.08
CA THR A 33 7.86 0.18 10.65
C THR A 33 6.86 -0.32 11.67
N VAL A 34 5.68 -0.68 11.21
CA VAL A 34 4.66 -1.34 12.04
C VAL A 34 4.54 -2.80 11.67
N SER A 35 3.98 -3.59 12.58
CA SER A 35 3.75 -5.00 12.34
C SER A 35 2.43 -5.49 12.93
N LYS A 36 1.78 -6.42 12.22
CA LYS A 36 0.59 -7.14 12.70
C LYS A 36 0.76 -8.64 12.46
N SER A 37 0.34 -9.44 13.42
CA SER A 37 0.32 -10.89 13.32
C SER A 37 -1.08 -11.39 12.97
N PHE A 38 -1.16 -12.27 11.97
CA PHE A 38 -2.40 -12.94 11.58
C PHE A 38 -2.31 -14.41 11.97
N ALA A 39 -3.41 -14.92 12.52
CA ALA A 39 -3.56 -16.35 12.72
C ALA A 39 -4.01 -17.00 11.41
N ARG A 40 -3.32 -18.06 11.01
CA ARG A 40 -3.69 -18.88 9.86
C ARG A 40 -4.19 -20.22 10.37
N SER A 41 -5.37 -20.61 9.89
CA SER A 41 -5.98 -21.89 10.18
C SER A 41 -5.45 -22.91 9.17
N ASP A 42 -4.40 -23.65 9.51
CA ASP A 42 -3.91 -24.72 8.63
C ASP A 42 -4.85 -25.94 8.75
N LEU A 43 -5.79 -26.08 7.81
CA LEU A 43 -6.80 -27.16 7.79
C LEU A 43 -6.20 -28.57 7.82
N LYS A 44 -4.92 -28.75 7.48
CA LYS A 44 -4.31 -30.08 7.34
C LYS A 44 -3.78 -30.69 8.63
N ASN A 45 -3.38 -29.88 9.64
CA ASN A 45 -2.70 -30.39 10.84
C ASN A 45 -3.27 -29.87 12.18
N GLY A 46 -4.35 -29.08 12.19
CA GLY A 46 -4.92 -28.52 13.43
C GLY A 46 -4.01 -27.53 14.17
N SER A 47 -2.84 -27.21 13.61
CA SER A 47 -1.90 -26.26 14.16
C SER A 47 -2.24 -24.86 13.66
N ARG A 48 -2.46 -23.93 14.59
CA ARG A 48 -2.66 -22.51 14.29
C ARG A 48 -1.28 -21.87 14.07
N SER A 49 -0.91 -21.62 12.81
CA SER A 49 0.32 -20.89 12.52
C SER A 49 0.07 -19.38 12.64
N ILE A 50 1.00 -18.66 13.26
CA ILE A 50 0.93 -17.20 13.38
C ILE A 50 1.99 -16.61 12.46
N THR A 51 1.57 -15.74 11.53
CA THR A 51 2.49 -15.05 10.61
C THR A 51 2.45 -13.56 10.89
N THR A 52 3.63 -12.97 11.15
CA THR A 52 3.78 -11.53 11.39
C THR A 52 4.15 -10.82 10.11
N PHE A 53 3.44 -9.76 9.76
CA PHE A 53 3.71 -8.93 8.60
C PHE A 53 4.22 -7.57 9.07
N LYS A 54 5.19 -7.02 8.34
CA LYS A 54 5.73 -5.68 8.59
C LYS A 54 5.64 -4.85 7.34
N ILE A 55 5.32 -3.57 7.48
CA ILE A 55 5.28 -2.62 6.36
C ILE A 55 5.90 -1.29 6.76
N SER A 56 6.58 -0.64 5.82
CA SER A 56 7.10 0.72 5.96
C SER A 56 7.36 1.37 4.60
N VAL A 57 7.52 2.70 4.59
CA VAL A 57 7.91 3.47 3.41
C VAL A 57 9.18 4.27 3.73
N PRO A 58 10.37 3.62 3.78
CA PRO A 58 11.58 4.24 4.33
C PRO A 58 12.17 5.36 3.48
N SER A 59 11.85 5.43 2.19
CA SER A 59 12.45 6.44 1.31
C SER A 59 11.57 6.78 0.12
N TYR A 60 11.87 7.92 -0.49
CA TYR A 60 11.30 8.36 -1.74
C TYR A 60 12.39 8.87 -2.67
N ARG A 61 12.10 8.88 -3.97
CA ARG A 61 13.02 9.41 -4.99
C ARG A 61 12.25 10.11 -6.10
N VAL A 62 12.90 11.08 -6.72
CA VAL A 62 12.42 11.68 -7.97
C VAL A 62 13.22 11.07 -9.10
N VAL A 63 12.51 10.57 -10.10
CA VAL A 63 13.08 9.97 -11.29
C VAL A 63 12.63 10.73 -12.53
N GLU A 64 13.47 10.69 -13.56
CA GLU A 64 13.17 11.18 -14.89
C GLU A 64 13.24 10.01 -15.87
N SER A 65 12.12 9.73 -16.52
CA SER A 65 12.03 8.76 -17.62
C SER A 65 11.75 9.48 -18.92
N SER A 66 12.25 8.92 -20.02
CA SER A 66 11.95 9.37 -21.38
C SER A 66 10.45 9.29 -21.69
N LYS A 67 9.73 8.29 -21.14
CA LYS A 67 8.29 8.08 -21.38
C LYS A 67 7.41 8.99 -20.53
N HIS A 68 7.75 9.16 -19.25
CA HIS A 68 6.82 9.72 -18.25
C HIS A 68 7.22 11.10 -17.69
N LYS A 69 8.27 11.73 -18.24
CA LYS A 69 8.90 12.94 -17.69
C LYS A 69 9.33 12.70 -16.23
N LYS A 70 9.44 13.76 -15.41
CA LYS A 70 9.81 13.66 -14.00
C LYS A 70 8.62 13.22 -13.13
N TYR A 71 8.85 12.24 -12.27
CA TYR A 71 7.85 11.76 -11.30
C TYR A 71 8.51 11.24 -10.00
N ALA A 72 7.70 11.10 -8.95
CA ALA A 72 8.16 10.57 -7.67
C ALA A 72 7.81 9.08 -7.51
N GLN A 73 8.71 8.34 -6.87
CA GLN A 73 8.52 6.96 -6.44
C GLN A 73 8.78 6.87 -4.93
N PHE A 74 8.08 5.94 -4.29
CA PHE A 74 8.13 5.67 -2.86
C PHE A 74 8.52 4.20 -2.67
N LEU A 75 9.57 3.95 -1.90
CA LEU A 75 10.02 2.59 -1.61
C LEU A 75 9.10 2.00 -0.54
N VAL A 76 8.29 1.03 -0.90
CA VAL A 76 7.47 0.25 0.03
C VAL A 76 8.26 -1.00 0.39
N VAL A 77 8.49 -1.22 1.68
CA VAL A 77 9.14 -2.42 2.20
C VAL A 77 8.10 -3.24 2.94
N PHE A 78 7.93 -4.50 2.52
CA PHE A 78 6.98 -5.44 3.08
C PHE A 78 7.70 -6.73 3.46
N CYS A 79 7.47 -7.23 4.67
CA CYS A 79 8.11 -8.43 5.19
C CYS A 79 7.06 -9.40 5.71
N GLU A 80 7.12 -10.65 5.25
CA GLU A 80 6.25 -11.73 5.71
C GLU A 80 7.01 -12.73 6.60
N GLY A 81 6.76 -12.67 7.90
CA GLY A 81 7.38 -13.53 8.90
C GLY A 81 8.86 -13.24 9.06
N SER A 82 9.69 -13.98 8.32
CA SER A 82 11.14 -13.88 8.37
C SER A 82 11.68 -12.78 7.46
N PHE A 83 12.80 -12.18 7.85
CA PHE A 83 13.50 -11.16 7.06
C PHE A 83 13.87 -11.64 5.64
N LYS A 84 14.01 -12.96 5.43
CA LYS A 84 14.28 -13.55 4.11
C LYS A 84 13.13 -13.31 3.12
N ASN A 85 11.91 -13.10 3.62
CA ASN A 85 10.73 -12.82 2.83
C ASN A 85 10.42 -11.31 2.79
N THR A 86 11.46 -10.48 2.79
CA THR A 86 11.32 -9.02 2.66
C THR A 86 11.41 -8.63 1.21
N VAL A 87 10.40 -7.92 0.73
CA VAL A 87 10.37 -7.31 -0.61
C VAL A 87 10.40 -5.80 -0.50
N GLY A 88 11.11 -5.16 -1.43
CA GLY A 88 11.20 -3.71 -1.54
C GLY A 88 10.80 -3.27 -2.94
N VAL A 89 9.68 -2.57 -3.07
CA VAL A 89 9.12 -2.17 -4.38
C VAL A 89 8.95 -0.67 -4.45
N TRP A 90 9.36 -0.08 -5.58
CA TRP A 90 9.17 1.34 -5.83
C TRP A 90 7.80 1.59 -6.44
N LYS A 91 6.91 2.24 -5.70
CA LYS A 91 5.54 2.57 -6.13
C LYS A 91 5.40 4.05 -6.46
N ARG A 92 4.64 4.37 -7.50
CA ARG A 92 4.20 5.73 -7.84
C ARG A 92 2.95 6.08 -7.06
N PHE A 93 2.63 7.36 -7.00
CA PHE A 93 1.39 7.81 -6.37
C PHE A 93 0.13 7.17 -7.00
N SER A 94 0.12 6.96 -8.31
CA SER A 94 -0.96 6.27 -9.03
C SER A 94 -1.24 4.88 -8.47
N ASP A 95 -0.22 4.18 -8.00
CA ASP A 95 -0.36 2.81 -7.52
C ASP A 95 -1.09 2.83 -6.16
N PHE A 96 -0.83 3.85 -5.34
CA PHE A 96 -1.61 4.09 -4.13
C PHE A 96 -3.04 4.58 -4.43
N GLU A 97 -3.26 5.32 -5.53
CA GLU A 97 -4.62 5.65 -5.97
C GLU A 97 -5.39 4.38 -6.35
N ASN A 98 -4.74 3.42 -7.01
CA ASN A 98 -5.33 2.12 -7.31
C ASN A 98 -5.66 1.34 -6.02
N LEU A 99 -4.70 1.24 -5.10
CA LEU A 99 -4.90 0.62 -3.79
C LEU A 99 -6.06 1.27 -3.02
N SER A 100 -6.18 2.59 -3.06
CA SER A 100 -7.29 3.29 -2.39
C SER A 100 -8.66 2.95 -2.97
N ARG A 101 -8.73 2.67 -4.29
CA ARG A 101 -9.96 2.21 -4.93
C ARG A 101 -10.30 0.80 -4.50
N GLU A 102 -9.31 -0.06 -4.34
CA GLU A 102 -9.50 -1.42 -3.82
C GLU A 102 -10.03 -1.41 -2.39
N VAL A 103 -9.41 -0.61 -1.51
CA VAL A 103 -9.89 -0.34 -0.14
C VAL A 103 -11.33 0.21 -0.13
N ALA A 104 -11.68 1.06 -1.11
CA ALA A 104 -13.03 1.62 -1.23
C ALA A 104 -14.03 0.67 -1.91
N ASN A 105 -13.61 -0.26 -2.77
CA ASN A 105 -14.50 -1.21 -3.43
C ASN A 105 -14.95 -2.31 -2.46
N GLY A 106 -14.12 -2.68 -1.47
CA GLY A 106 -14.58 -3.44 -0.30
C GLY A 106 -15.80 -2.78 0.36
N ASN A 107 -15.86 -1.44 0.34
CA ASN A 107 -16.94 -0.63 0.92
C ASN A 107 -18.18 -0.48 -0.01
N GLU A 108 -18.06 -0.59 -1.33
CA GLU A 108 -19.21 -0.53 -2.26
C GLU A 108 -20.08 -1.80 -2.17
N ASN A 109 -19.47 -2.98 -1.99
CA ASN A 109 -20.22 -4.19 -1.65
C ASN A 109 -20.88 -4.09 -0.26
N CYS A 110 -20.32 -3.31 0.69
CA CYS A 110 -20.95 -3.03 1.99
C CYS A 110 -22.14 -2.08 1.92
N LYS A 111 -22.19 -1.13 0.99
CA LYS A 111 -23.34 -0.21 0.89
C LYS A 111 -24.63 -0.96 0.54
N ASN A 112 -24.51 -2.01 -0.26
CA ASN A 112 -25.61 -2.92 -0.57
C ASN A 112 -25.92 -3.88 0.59
N PHE A 113 -24.95 -4.17 1.46
CA PHE A 113 -25.16 -5.02 2.64
C PHE A 113 -25.78 -4.23 3.81
N ALA A 114 -25.39 -2.97 3.99
CA ALA A 114 -25.95 -2.07 5.01
C ALA A 114 -27.42 -1.71 4.72
N THR A 115 -27.84 -1.62 3.46
CA THR A 115 -29.26 -1.50 3.09
C THR A 115 -30.04 -2.82 3.23
N VAL A 116 -29.38 -3.98 3.17
CA VAL A 116 -30.02 -5.29 3.40
C VAL A 116 -30.15 -5.62 4.89
N LEU A 117 -29.24 -5.11 5.74
CA LEU A 117 -29.29 -5.27 7.20
C LEU A 117 -30.48 -4.53 7.84
N ASP A 118 -31.04 -3.52 7.17
CA ASP A 118 -32.25 -2.83 7.64
C ASP A 118 -33.55 -3.60 7.33
N ASP A 119 -33.49 -4.64 6.49
CA ASP A 119 -34.71 -5.26 5.94
C ASP A 119 -34.94 -6.75 6.23
N LEU A 120 -33.97 -7.64 6.57
CA LEU A 120 -34.33 -9.06 6.74
C LEU A 120 -33.57 -9.90 7.79
N ASN A 121 -34.38 -10.40 8.73
CA ASN A 121 -34.56 -11.82 9.10
C ASN A 121 -33.32 -12.63 9.60
N PRO A 122 -33.27 -13.05 10.88
CA PRO A 122 -32.07 -13.59 11.55
C PRO A 122 -31.70 -15.06 11.22
N LEU A 123 -32.01 -15.58 10.02
CA LEU A 123 -31.84 -17.02 9.72
C LEU A 123 -31.19 -17.39 8.37
N SER A 124 -30.63 -16.47 7.59
CA SER A 124 -29.86 -16.87 6.39
C SER A 124 -28.42 -17.22 6.75
N ILE A 125 -28.17 -18.52 6.88
CA ILE A 125 -26.85 -19.15 6.87
C ILE A 125 -26.31 -19.05 5.44
N TYR A 126 -25.64 -17.95 5.11
CA TYR A 126 -24.69 -17.89 4.00
C TYR A 126 -23.30 -17.69 4.58
N ASP A 127 -22.35 -18.49 4.10
CA ASP A 127 -20.93 -18.48 4.43
C ASP A 127 -20.21 -17.25 3.80
N ASP A 128 -20.82 -16.06 3.94
CA ASP A 128 -20.32 -14.81 3.41
C ASP A 128 -19.72 -13.99 4.56
N GLN A 129 -18.38 -13.97 4.66
CA GLN A 129 -17.72 -13.03 5.56
C GLN A 129 -18.18 -11.60 5.21
N PRO A 130 -18.58 -10.79 6.21
CA PRO A 130 -19.02 -9.43 5.96
C PRO A 130 -17.92 -8.66 5.24
N PRO A 131 -18.26 -7.87 4.20
CA PRO A 131 -17.27 -7.16 3.43
C PRO A 131 -16.47 -6.21 4.34
N GLU A 132 -15.14 -6.32 4.23
CA GLU A 132 -14.21 -5.69 5.15
C GLU A 132 -14.18 -4.18 4.95
N LEU A 133 -14.55 -3.43 5.99
CA LEU A 133 -14.55 -1.97 6.02
C LEU A 133 -13.24 -1.46 6.65
N LEU A 134 -12.52 -0.60 5.95
CA LEU A 134 -11.29 0.03 6.45
C LEU A 134 -11.46 1.56 6.61
N PRO A 135 -12.27 2.03 7.59
CA PRO A 135 -12.58 3.44 7.76
C PRO A 135 -11.36 4.32 8.10
N ASN A 136 -10.37 3.82 8.84
CA ASN A 136 -9.17 4.62 9.16
C ASN A 136 -8.29 4.78 7.92
N ALA A 137 -8.10 3.73 7.13
CA ALA A 137 -7.39 3.76 5.86
C ALA A 137 -8.07 4.73 4.89
N ALA A 138 -9.40 4.67 4.76
CA ALA A 138 -10.17 5.62 3.96
C ALA A 138 -10.03 7.08 4.45
N THR A 139 -9.96 7.28 5.76
CA THR A 139 -9.76 8.61 6.37
C THR A 139 -8.34 9.13 6.12
N SER A 140 -7.32 8.29 6.31
CA SER A 140 -5.92 8.61 6.01
C SER A 140 -5.71 8.94 4.55
N TRP A 141 -6.35 8.20 3.64
CA TRP A 141 -6.36 8.52 2.22
C TRP A 141 -7.00 9.87 1.92
N ARG A 142 -8.15 10.17 2.54
CA ARG A 142 -8.84 11.46 2.38
C ARG A 142 -8.00 12.62 2.90
N LEU A 143 -7.32 12.46 4.03
CA LEU A 143 -6.39 13.44 4.58
C LEU A 143 -5.21 13.69 3.63
N LEU A 144 -4.66 12.61 3.05
CA LEU A 144 -3.63 12.71 2.02
C LEU A 144 -4.12 13.53 0.81
N LYS A 145 -5.31 13.22 0.28
CA LYS A 145 -5.90 13.96 -0.86
C LYS A 145 -6.17 15.43 -0.53
N LYS A 146 -6.62 15.75 0.69
CA LYS A 146 -6.80 17.15 1.14
C LYS A 146 -5.48 17.94 1.18
N ARG A 147 -4.37 17.27 1.51
CA ARG A 147 -3.02 17.87 1.53
C ARG A 147 -2.32 17.81 0.17
N GLN A 148 -2.95 17.24 -0.85
CA GLN A 148 -2.37 17.12 -2.19
C GLN A 148 -2.23 18.51 -2.82
N ARG A 149 -0.99 18.91 -3.10
CA ARG A 149 -0.71 20.12 -3.87
C ARG A 149 -0.99 19.88 -5.36
N TRP A 150 -1.35 20.96 -6.06
CA TRP A 150 -1.61 20.93 -7.50
C TRP A 150 -0.34 20.55 -8.29
N TYR A 151 -0.56 19.93 -9.46
CA TYR A 151 0.37 19.43 -10.48
C TYR A 151 1.84 19.17 -10.09
N ARG A 152 2.24 17.87 -10.09
CA ARG A 152 3.64 17.39 -10.09
C ARG A 152 4.58 18.11 -9.10
N CYS A 153 4.10 18.39 -7.89
CA CYS A 153 4.97 18.92 -6.85
C CYS A 153 6.01 17.84 -6.48
N LEU A 154 7.25 18.05 -6.92
CA LEU A 154 8.43 17.20 -6.67
C LEU A 154 9.38 17.87 -5.68
N GLU A 155 8.91 18.91 -5.00
CA GLU A 155 9.64 19.61 -3.95
C GLU A 155 9.90 18.65 -2.78
N ALA A 156 11.13 18.64 -2.27
CA ALA A 156 11.53 17.68 -1.25
C ALA A 156 10.72 17.81 0.05
N GLY A 157 10.41 19.04 0.50
CA GLY A 157 9.56 19.25 1.67
C GLY A 157 8.15 18.67 1.52
N TYR A 158 7.56 18.82 0.33
CA TYR A 158 6.27 18.21 0.01
C TYR A 158 6.35 16.68 -0.05
N LEU A 159 7.38 16.13 -0.68
CA LEU A 159 7.57 14.67 -0.78
C LEU A 159 7.83 14.03 0.59
N SER A 160 8.51 14.72 1.50
CA SER A 160 8.69 14.28 2.90
C SER A 160 7.36 14.18 3.65
N LEU A 161 6.46 15.15 3.50
CA LEU A 161 5.12 15.05 4.07
C LEU A 161 4.31 13.95 3.36
N LYS A 162 4.45 13.84 2.04
CA LYS A 162 3.70 12.86 1.24
C LYS A 162 4.07 11.43 1.57
N VAL A 163 5.35 11.10 1.72
CA VAL A 163 5.80 9.76 2.11
C VAL A 163 5.26 9.37 3.49
N PHE A 164 5.26 10.31 4.44
CA PHE A 164 4.69 10.08 5.77
C PHE A 164 3.19 9.75 5.72
N LEU A 165 2.41 10.49 4.94
CA LEU A 165 0.97 10.23 4.81
C LEU A 165 0.68 8.91 4.05
N LEU A 166 1.49 8.56 3.06
CA LEU A 166 1.39 7.28 2.36
C LEU A 166 1.71 6.11 3.29
N GLU A 167 2.76 6.23 4.11
CA GLU A 167 3.09 5.23 5.11
C GLU A 167 1.95 5.06 6.12
N ARG A 168 1.39 6.17 6.62
CA ARG A 168 0.23 6.11 7.52
C ARG A 168 -0.95 5.37 6.90
N PHE A 169 -1.25 5.64 5.63
CA PHE A 169 -2.30 4.93 4.91
C PHE A 169 -2.06 3.42 4.85
N LEU A 170 -0.83 2.97 4.56
CA LEU A 170 -0.48 1.54 4.56
C LEU A 170 -0.54 0.93 5.97
N HIS A 171 -0.19 1.68 7.01
CA HIS A 171 -0.31 1.23 8.39
C HIS A 171 -1.77 0.96 8.76
N ASP A 172 -2.65 1.90 8.43
CA ASP A 172 -4.08 1.74 8.70
C ASP A 172 -4.66 0.53 7.94
N ILE A 173 -4.26 0.30 6.68
CA ILE A 173 -4.62 -0.92 5.96
C ILE A 173 -4.15 -2.16 6.72
N LEU A 174 -2.86 -2.24 7.10
CA LEU A 174 -2.34 -3.40 7.82
C LEU A 174 -3.12 -3.67 9.12
N PHE A 175 -3.42 -2.62 9.89
CA PHE A 175 -4.09 -2.77 11.19
C PHE A 175 -5.58 -3.07 11.07
N GLU A 176 -6.27 -2.54 10.07
CA GLU A 176 -7.70 -2.77 9.87
C GLU A 176 -8.01 -4.06 9.12
N SER A 177 -7.18 -4.45 8.15
CA SER A 177 -7.40 -5.67 7.38
C SER A 177 -7.34 -6.92 8.25
N SER A 178 -8.19 -7.89 7.98
CA SER A 178 -8.31 -9.20 8.64
C SER A 178 -7.40 -10.23 7.97
N SER A 179 -6.90 -9.90 6.78
CA SER A 179 -5.92 -10.69 6.02
C SER A 179 -4.85 -9.78 5.39
N PRO A 180 -3.66 -10.32 5.07
CA PRO A 180 -2.58 -9.55 4.44
C PRO A 180 -2.73 -9.43 2.90
N HIS A 181 -3.78 -10.00 2.29
CA HIS A 181 -3.88 -10.18 0.83
C HIS A 181 -3.78 -8.86 0.06
N ILE A 182 -4.57 -7.85 0.45
CA ILE A 182 -4.53 -6.52 -0.19
C ILE A 182 -3.13 -5.90 -0.24
N LEU A 183 -2.30 -6.14 0.80
CA LEU A 183 -0.94 -5.65 0.84
C LEU A 183 0.02 -6.53 0.03
N ARG A 184 -0.18 -7.84 0.01
CA ARG A 184 0.61 -8.76 -0.82
C ARG A 184 0.39 -8.51 -2.31
N ASP A 185 -0.86 -8.32 -2.72
CA ASP A 185 -1.23 -7.95 -4.09
C ASP A 185 -0.60 -6.61 -4.46
N PHE A 186 -0.70 -5.62 -3.56
CA PHE A 186 -0.08 -4.32 -3.77
C PHE A 186 1.44 -4.40 -3.97
N VAL A 187 2.15 -5.24 -3.21
CA VAL A 187 3.61 -5.41 -3.39
C VAL A 187 3.99 -6.44 -4.46
N GLY A 188 3.04 -7.15 -5.05
CA GLY A 188 3.26 -8.15 -6.10
C GLY A 188 3.88 -9.46 -5.60
N VAL A 189 3.55 -9.88 -4.39
CA VAL A 189 4.00 -11.17 -3.81
C VAL A 189 3.07 -12.34 -4.17
N ASP A 190 1.79 -12.05 -4.46
CA ASP A 190 0.77 -13.03 -4.84
C ASP A 190 0.53 -13.11 -6.37
N ALA A 191 1.46 -12.58 -7.19
CA ALA A 191 1.39 -12.57 -8.66
C ALA A 191 2.05 -13.79 -9.34
#